data_AF-A0A291W482-F1
#
_entry.id   AF-A0A291W482-F1
#
_cell.length_a   1.000
_cell.length_b   1.000
_cell.length_c   1.000
_cell.angle_alpha   90.00
_cell.angle_beta   90.00
_cell.angle_gamma   90.00
#
_symmetry.space_group_name_H-M   'P 1'
#
loop_
_entity.id
_entity.type
_entity.pdbx_description
1 polymer ?
#
loop_
_entity_poly.entity_id
_entity_poly.type
_entity_poly.pdbx_seq_one_letter_code
_entity_poly.pdbx_strand_id
1 'polypeptide(L)'
;MAFTELSDTALTHLRKASADPDGHLPSKVGPKLLRLFLMERYAYRNDADGYVLPADDALKDLAARDGRSRPSVITVKGRRAVLNEGQFTALSQEVDQDGRLSPTVPWPTVDALVRLQLVQRRDEAGRPKPDGTPFRTEFGDDVANIAKGIA
;
A
#
# COMPACT_ATOMS: atom_id res chain seq x y z
N MET A 1 16.67 -15.95 -3.34
CA MET A 1 16.71 -14.61 -2.70
C MET A 1 15.99 -14.73 -1.37
N ALA A 2 16.65 -14.40 -0.27
CA ALA A 2 16.01 -14.45 1.05
C ALA A 2 14.96 -13.33 1.14
N PHE A 3 13.69 -13.68 1.33
CA PHE A 3 12.69 -12.71 1.76
C PHE A 3 13.15 -12.20 3.12
N THR A 4 13.60 -10.95 3.17
CA THR A 4 13.78 -10.31 4.47
C THR A 4 12.38 -10.15 5.05
N GLU A 5 12.02 -11.00 5.99
CA GLU A 5 10.74 -10.89 6.67
C GLU A 5 10.67 -9.51 7.34
N LEU A 6 9.68 -8.73 6.95
CA LEU A 6 9.44 -7.43 7.55
C LEU A 6 8.99 -7.66 9.00
N SER A 7 9.67 -7.02 9.95
CA SER A 7 9.23 -7.01 11.35
C SER A 7 7.79 -6.49 11.49
N ASP A 8 7.10 -6.89 12.55
CA ASP A 8 5.73 -6.41 12.85
C ASP A 8 5.63 -4.87 12.92
N THR A 9 6.68 -4.22 13.42
CA THR A 9 6.75 -2.75 13.45
C THR A 9 6.79 -2.17 12.04
N ALA A 10 7.59 -2.77 11.15
CA ALA A 10 7.66 -2.36 9.75
C ALA A 10 6.31 -2.55 9.03
N LEU A 11 5.68 -3.71 9.20
CA LEU A 11 4.35 -3.98 8.67
C LEU A 11 3.30 -2.99 9.21
N THR A 12 3.37 -2.64 10.49
CA THR A 12 2.46 -1.66 11.09
C THR A 12 2.58 -0.28 10.44
N HIS A 13 3.80 0.19 10.15
CA HIS A 13 4.00 1.46 9.45
C HIS A 13 3.48 1.41 8.00
N LEU A 14 3.74 0.33 7.28
CA LEU A 14 3.23 0.16 5.91
C LEU A 14 1.70 0.06 5.89
N ARG A 15 1.07 -0.60 6.86
CA ARG A 15 -0.40 -0.62 6.97
C ARG A 15 -0.98 0.77 7.20
N LYS A 16 -0.35 1.57 8.07
CA LYS A 16 -0.74 2.97 8.30
C LYS A 16 -0.61 3.79 7.02
N ALA A 17 0.50 3.65 6.31
CA ALA A 17 0.68 4.36 5.04
C ALA A 17 -0.29 3.87 3.95
N SER A 18 -0.63 2.59 3.91
CA SER A 18 -1.64 2.08 2.98
C SER A 18 -3.03 2.65 3.25
N ALA A 19 -3.37 2.87 4.52
CA ALA A 19 -4.65 3.44 4.93
C ALA A 19 -4.72 4.97 4.76
N ASP A 20 -3.57 5.63 4.59
CA ASP A 20 -3.48 7.06 4.34
C ASP A 20 -3.92 7.38 2.89
N PRO A 21 -4.84 8.34 2.67
CA PRO A 21 -5.35 8.68 1.34
C PRO A 21 -4.25 9.04 0.34
N ASP A 22 -3.17 9.67 0.80
CA ASP A 22 -2.03 10.09 -0.02
C ASP A 22 -0.89 9.06 0.00
N GLY A 23 -1.06 7.97 0.76
CA GLY A 23 -0.05 6.93 0.90
C GLY A 23 1.14 7.32 1.80
N HIS A 24 1.03 8.37 2.60
CA HIS A 24 2.15 8.90 3.36
C HIS A 24 2.61 7.94 4.48
N LEU A 25 3.92 7.70 4.55
CA LEU A 25 4.53 7.08 5.72
C LEU A 25 4.36 7.97 6.95
N PRO A 26 4.10 7.39 8.14
CA PRO A 26 4.02 8.17 9.37
C PRO A 26 5.28 8.99 9.64
N SER A 27 5.13 10.21 10.14
CA SER A 27 6.27 11.12 10.41
C SER A 27 7.29 10.59 11.42
N LYS A 28 6.90 9.62 12.26
CA LYS A 28 7.75 9.01 13.31
C LYS A 28 8.40 7.68 12.91
N VAL A 29 8.58 7.39 11.62
CA VAL A 29 9.34 6.20 11.18
C VAL A 29 10.82 6.40 11.52
N GLY A 30 11.40 5.48 12.29
CA GLY A 30 12.81 5.55 12.66
C GLY A 30 13.76 5.44 11.45
N PRO A 31 14.96 6.04 11.48
CA PRO A 31 15.87 6.09 10.33
C PRO A 31 16.22 4.71 9.72
N LYS A 32 16.35 3.68 10.56
CA LYS A 32 16.63 2.31 10.11
C LYS A 32 15.50 1.73 9.25
N LEU A 33 14.24 1.92 9.67
CA LEU A 33 13.09 1.44 8.94
C LEU A 33 12.84 2.26 7.67
N LEU A 34 13.07 3.57 7.73
CA LEU A 34 12.94 4.42 6.55
C LEU A 34 13.98 4.05 5.48
N ARG A 35 15.24 3.79 5.89
CA ARG A 35 16.26 3.24 4.99
C ARG A 35 15.84 1.91 4.39
N LEU A 36 15.32 0.99 5.20
CA LEU A 36 14.79 -0.28 4.70
C LEU A 36 13.70 -0.06 3.64
N PHE A 37 12.71 0.79 3.92
CA PHE A 37 11.60 1.04 3.00
C PHE A 37 12.04 1.66 1.68
N LEU A 38 12.98 2.60 1.70
CA LEU A 38 13.49 3.24 0.49
C LEU A 38 14.38 2.30 -0.32
N MET A 39 15.33 1.61 0.33
CA MET A 39 16.26 0.70 -0.35
C MET A 39 15.54 -0.51 -0.96
N GLU A 40 14.57 -1.08 -0.23
CA GLU A 40 13.78 -2.23 -0.69
C GLU A 40 12.57 -1.81 -1.55
N ARG A 41 12.42 -0.51 -1.87
CA ARG A 41 11.33 0.03 -2.69
C ARG A 41 9.91 -0.26 -2.15
N TYR A 42 9.77 -0.40 -0.82
CA TYR A 42 8.44 -0.41 -0.17
C TYR A 42 7.84 0.98 -0.05
N ALA A 43 8.69 2.02 -0.11
CA ALA A 43 8.29 3.41 -0.21
C ALA A 43 9.25 4.16 -1.13
N TYR A 44 8.84 5.33 -1.57
CA TYR A 44 9.65 6.27 -2.33
C TYR A 44 9.51 7.68 -1.75
N ARG A 45 10.27 8.61 -2.30
CA ARG A 45 10.26 10.01 -1.92
C ARG A 45 10.42 10.87 -3.16
N ASN A 46 9.71 11.98 -3.21
CA ASN A 46 9.86 12.96 -4.28
C ASN A 46 10.66 14.16 -3.79
N ASP A 47 11.39 14.80 -4.70
CA ASP A 47 11.92 16.13 -4.48
C ASP A 47 10.82 17.22 -4.54
N ALA A 48 11.24 18.48 -4.45
CA ALA A 48 10.34 19.63 -4.50
C ALA A 48 9.57 19.76 -5.83
N ASP A 49 10.12 19.23 -6.93
CA ASP A 49 9.54 19.29 -8.27
C ASP A 49 8.64 18.08 -8.58
N GLY A 50 8.61 17.08 -7.68
CA GLY A 50 7.78 15.88 -7.81
C GLY A 50 8.49 14.72 -8.47
N TYR A 51 9.80 14.80 -8.70
CA TYR A 51 10.58 13.71 -9.26
C TYR A 51 10.91 12.67 -8.19
N VAL A 52 10.74 11.39 -8.52
CA VAL A 52 11.02 10.26 -7.61
C VAL A 52 12.53 10.11 -7.44
N LEU A 53 13.01 10.35 -6.22
CA LEU A 53 14.42 10.25 -5.90
C LEU A 53 14.89 8.80 -5.82
N PRO A 54 16.10 8.48 -6.31
CA PRO A 54 16.81 7.25 -5.96
C PRO A 54 16.94 7.12 -4.44
N ALA A 55 16.98 5.88 -3.92
CA ALA A 55 16.91 5.62 -2.49
C ALA A 55 18.02 6.33 -1.68
N ASP A 56 19.26 6.34 -2.19
CA ASP A 56 20.37 7.03 -1.52
C ASP A 56 20.20 8.55 -1.51
N ASP A 57 19.64 9.13 -2.57
CA ASP A 57 19.38 10.57 -2.65
C ASP A 57 18.17 10.98 -1.81
N ALA A 58 17.14 10.12 -1.72
CA ALA A 58 16.04 10.29 -0.79
C ALA A 58 16.50 10.30 0.67
N LEU A 59 17.51 9.50 1.03
CA LEU A 59 18.11 9.50 2.36
C LEU A 59 18.94 10.75 2.63
N LYS A 60 19.67 11.27 1.63
CA LYS A 60 20.39 12.54 1.73
C LYS A 60 19.42 13.71 1.88
N ASP A 61 18.37 13.74 1.08
CA ASP A 61 17.31 14.76 1.13
C ASP A 61 16.66 14.81 2.52
N LEU A 62 16.32 13.66 3.10
CA LEU A 62 15.77 13.60 4.46
C LEU A 62 16.73 14.17 5.51
N ALA A 63 18.04 14.00 5.33
CA ALA A 63 19.04 14.55 6.24
C ALA A 63 19.24 16.06 6.05
N ALA A 64 18.86 16.62 4.90
CA ALA A 64 18.90 18.04 4.64
C ALA A 64 17.83 18.76 5.49
N ARG A 65 18.28 19.57 6.45
CA ARG A 65 17.41 20.35 7.35
C ARG A 65 16.85 21.61 6.67
N ASP A 66 16.50 21.52 5.39
CA ASP A 66 16.11 22.68 4.59
C ASP A 66 14.60 23.00 4.63
N GLY A 67 13.81 22.15 5.28
CA GLY A 67 12.36 22.31 5.45
C GLY A 67 11.54 22.12 4.17
N ARG A 68 12.16 21.73 3.04
CA ARG A 68 11.47 21.51 1.74
C ARG A 68 11.12 20.04 1.48
N SER A 69 11.68 19.18 2.32
CA SER A 69 11.47 17.75 2.41
C SER A 69 9.97 17.32 2.39
N ARG A 70 9.52 16.64 1.32
CA ARG A 70 8.16 16.06 1.21
C ARG A 70 8.04 14.75 2.02
N PRO A 71 6.83 14.27 2.36
CA PRO A 71 6.68 12.95 2.99
C PRO A 71 7.14 11.81 2.05
N SER A 72 7.57 10.69 2.63
CA SER A 72 7.76 9.46 1.87
C SER A 72 6.42 8.77 1.63
N VAL A 73 6.24 8.17 0.46
CA VAL A 73 4.96 7.59 0.00
C VAL A 73 5.12 6.08 -0.21
N ILE A 74 4.14 5.29 0.22
CA ILE A 74 4.13 3.83 0.03
C ILE A 74 4.01 3.44 -1.44
N THR A 75 4.75 2.43 -1.88
CA THR A 75 4.64 1.87 -3.23
C THR A 75 3.58 0.78 -3.29
N VAL A 76 3.23 0.35 -4.50
CA VAL A 76 2.42 -0.86 -4.72
C VAL A 76 3.09 -2.10 -4.08
N LYS A 77 4.42 -2.23 -4.16
CA LYS A 77 5.19 -3.28 -3.46
C LYS A 77 4.99 -3.19 -1.94
N GLY A 78 5.01 -1.99 -1.36
CA GLY A 78 4.70 -1.75 0.05
C GLY A 78 3.29 -2.18 0.44
N ARG A 79 2.29 -1.81 -0.36
CA ARG A 79 0.89 -2.22 -0.16
C ARG A 79 0.72 -3.74 -0.27
N ARG A 80 1.42 -4.39 -1.19
CA ARG A 80 1.42 -5.87 -1.31
C ARG A 80 2.05 -6.56 -0.10
N ALA A 81 3.11 -5.99 0.46
CA ALA A 81 3.89 -6.60 1.54
C ALA A 81 3.12 -6.75 2.85
N VAL A 82 2.06 -5.96 3.06
CA VAL A 82 1.24 -6.04 4.28
C VAL A 82 0.12 -7.07 4.21
N LEU A 83 -0.11 -7.66 3.03
CA LEU A 83 -1.13 -8.67 2.81
C LEU A 83 -0.61 -10.06 3.12
N ASN A 84 -1.39 -10.83 3.87
CA ASN A 84 -1.21 -12.27 3.92
C ASN A 84 -1.70 -12.93 2.61
N GLU A 85 -1.45 -14.23 2.47
CA GLU A 85 -1.80 -14.98 1.26
C GLU A 85 -3.32 -14.94 0.98
N GLY A 86 -4.16 -15.21 1.98
CA GLY A 86 -5.61 -15.19 1.80
C GLY A 86 -6.16 -13.83 1.37
N GLN A 87 -5.64 -12.74 1.93
CA GLN A 87 -5.99 -11.37 1.51
C GLN A 87 -5.57 -11.09 0.08
N PHE A 88 -4.39 -11.56 -0.32
CA PHE A 88 -3.91 -11.38 -1.69
C PHE A 88 -4.70 -12.22 -2.70
N THR A 89 -5.04 -13.47 -2.36
CA THR A 89 -5.90 -14.33 -3.18
C THR A 89 -7.28 -13.73 -3.35
N ALA A 90 -7.90 -13.25 -2.26
CA ALA A 90 -9.18 -12.56 -2.31
C ALA A 90 -9.14 -11.34 -3.24
N LEU A 91 -8.04 -10.58 -3.22
CA LEU A 91 -7.87 -9.39 -4.06
C LEU A 91 -7.60 -9.75 -5.52
N SER A 92 -6.86 -10.82 -5.82
CA SER A 92 -6.32 -11.11 -7.16
C SER A 92 -7.07 -12.18 -7.95
N GLN A 93 -7.74 -13.11 -7.28
CA GLN A 93 -8.36 -14.29 -7.89
C GLN A 93 -9.87 -14.38 -7.60
N GLU A 94 -10.33 -13.93 -6.43
CA GLU A 94 -11.74 -14.01 -6.03
C GLU A 94 -12.50 -12.72 -6.33
N VAL A 95 -12.35 -12.22 -7.57
CA VAL A 95 -12.95 -10.97 -8.00
C VAL A 95 -13.57 -11.15 -9.39
N ASP A 96 -14.80 -10.66 -9.54
CA ASP A 96 -15.55 -10.65 -10.79
C ASP A 96 -14.97 -9.63 -11.79
N GLN A 97 -15.44 -9.68 -13.04
CA GLN A 97 -14.93 -8.82 -14.13
C GLN A 97 -15.15 -7.32 -13.89
N ASP A 98 -16.14 -6.96 -13.07
CA ASP A 98 -16.46 -5.59 -12.68
C ASP A 98 -15.68 -5.12 -11.43
N GLY A 99 -14.75 -5.94 -10.93
CA GLY A 99 -13.95 -5.63 -9.74
C GLY A 99 -14.66 -5.97 -8.43
N ARG A 100 -15.85 -6.56 -8.45
CA ARG A 100 -16.56 -6.99 -7.24
C ARG A 100 -15.87 -8.20 -6.60
N LEU A 101 -15.65 -8.16 -5.30
CA LEU A 101 -15.14 -9.34 -4.57
C LEU A 101 -16.23 -10.42 -4.48
N SER A 102 -15.82 -11.68 -4.65
CA SER A 102 -16.70 -12.85 -4.52
C SER A 102 -17.41 -12.86 -3.15
N PRO A 103 -18.70 -13.24 -3.08
CA PRO A 103 -19.43 -13.38 -1.82
C PRO A 103 -18.86 -14.47 -0.90
N THR A 104 -17.96 -15.34 -1.40
CA THR A 104 -17.27 -16.35 -0.59
C THR A 104 -16.10 -15.78 0.21
N VAL A 105 -15.63 -14.56 -0.10
CA VAL A 105 -14.54 -13.92 0.65
C VAL A 105 -15.01 -13.67 2.10
N PRO A 106 -14.30 -14.17 3.12
CA PRO A 106 -14.69 -13.96 4.51
C PRO A 106 -14.80 -12.47 4.85
N TRP A 107 -15.86 -12.12 5.58
CA TRP A 107 -16.09 -10.74 6.05
C TRP A 107 -14.84 -10.08 6.69
N PRO A 108 -14.03 -10.77 7.54
CA PRO A 108 -12.85 -10.16 8.14
C PRO A 108 -11.76 -9.81 7.13
N THR A 109 -11.67 -10.59 6.04
CA THR A 109 -10.74 -10.33 4.93
C THR A 109 -11.18 -9.09 4.17
N VAL A 110 -12.47 -8.97 3.84
CA VAL A 110 -13.02 -7.77 3.20
C VAL A 110 -12.74 -6.53 4.06
N ASP A 111 -13.01 -6.61 5.35
CA ASP A 111 -12.79 -5.51 6.29
C ASP A 111 -11.32 -5.09 6.39
N ALA A 112 -10.41 -6.07 6.41
CA ALA A 112 -8.98 -5.77 6.38
C ALA A 112 -8.58 -5.06 5.09
N LEU A 113 -9.07 -5.51 3.93
CA LEU A 113 -8.77 -4.87 2.64
C LEU A 113 -9.38 -3.46 2.52
N VAL A 114 -10.56 -3.24 3.10
CA VAL A 114 -11.20 -1.91 3.18
C VAL A 114 -10.36 -0.95 4.03
N ARG A 115 -9.87 -1.40 5.19
CA ARG A 115 -8.98 -0.58 6.04
C ARG A 115 -7.66 -0.21 5.36
N LEU A 116 -7.22 -1.00 4.39
CA LEU A 116 -6.01 -0.74 3.59
C LEU A 116 -6.29 0.07 2.31
N GLN A 117 -7.54 0.50 2.10
CA GLN A 117 -8.02 1.20 0.90
C GLN A 117 -7.84 0.43 -0.43
N LEU A 118 -7.67 -0.89 -0.37
CA LEU A 118 -7.57 -1.76 -1.56
C LEU A 118 -8.96 -2.21 -2.05
N VAL A 119 -9.96 -2.10 -1.17
CA VAL A 119 -11.36 -2.40 -1.44
C VAL A 119 -12.20 -1.26 -0.89
N GLN A 120 -13.30 -0.95 -1.54
CA GLN A 120 -14.30 -0.02 -1.08
C GLN A 120 -15.68 -0.67 -1.16
N ARG A 121 -16.45 -0.56 -0.08
CA ARG A 121 -17.85 -1.00 -0.08
C ARG A 121 -18.72 0.09 -0.70
N ARG A 122 -19.54 -0.26 -1.69
CA ARG A 122 -20.37 0.67 -2.46
C ARG A 122 -21.84 0.24 -2.47
N ASP A 123 -22.75 1.21 -2.54
CA ASP A 123 -24.17 0.98 -2.79
C ASP A 123 -24.47 0.77 -4.29
N GLU A 124 -25.75 0.59 -4.64
CA GLU A 124 -26.21 0.40 -6.02
C GLU A 124 -25.92 1.61 -6.91
N ALA A 125 -25.77 2.81 -6.33
CA ALA A 125 -25.39 4.03 -7.03
C ALA A 125 -23.87 4.21 -7.13
N GLY A 126 -23.08 3.21 -6.69
CA GLY A 126 -21.62 3.23 -6.70
C GLY A 126 -20.99 4.09 -5.60
N ARG A 127 -21.77 4.58 -4.63
CA ARG A 127 -21.29 5.48 -3.57
C ARG A 127 -20.76 4.69 -2.37
N PRO A 128 -19.73 5.19 -1.66
CA PRO A 128 -19.20 4.51 -0.49
C PRO A 128 -20.29 4.27 0.58
N LYS A 129 -20.47 3.01 1.00
CA LYS A 129 -21.49 2.60 1.98
C LYS A 129 -20.94 1.48 2.88
N PRO A 130 -21.01 1.58 4.23
CA PRO A 130 -20.39 0.61 5.15
C PRO A 130 -20.89 -0.84 5.01
N ASP A 131 -22.15 -1.04 4.70
CA ASP A 131 -22.83 -2.32 4.45
C ASP A 131 -23.00 -2.61 2.95
N GLY A 132 -22.32 -1.84 2.10
CA GLY A 132 -22.34 -2.01 0.65
C GLY A 132 -21.56 -3.23 0.16
N THR A 133 -21.66 -3.44 -1.16
CA THR A 133 -20.94 -4.50 -1.87
C THR A 133 -19.47 -4.12 -2.01
N PRO A 134 -18.51 -5.01 -1.70
CA PRO A 134 -17.09 -4.72 -1.81
C PRO A 134 -16.60 -4.76 -3.26
N PHE A 135 -15.99 -3.67 -3.70
CA PHE A 135 -15.31 -3.55 -4.99
C PHE A 135 -13.85 -3.21 -4.80
N ARG A 136 -13.00 -3.76 -5.67
CA ARG A 136 -11.60 -3.37 -5.75
C ARG A 136 -11.48 -1.88 -6.08
N THR A 137 -10.50 -1.22 -5.47
CA THR A 137 -10.10 0.16 -5.83
C THR A 137 -8.96 0.12 -6.83
N GLU A 138 -8.59 1.28 -7.39
CA GLU A 138 -7.41 1.40 -8.26
C GLU A 138 -6.13 0.90 -7.57
N PHE A 139 -5.93 1.24 -6.28
CA PHE A 139 -4.82 0.70 -5.51
C PHE A 139 -4.90 -0.83 -5.37
N GLY A 140 -6.11 -1.37 -5.22
CA GLY A 140 -6.31 -2.81 -5.20
C GLY A 140 -5.96 -3.45 -6.53
N ASP A 141 -6.34 -2.83 -7.66
CA ASP A 141 -6.00 -3.28 -9.01
C ASP A 141 -4.48 -3.30 -9.22
N ASP A 142 -3.79 -2.23 -8.86
CA ASP A 142 -2.33 -2.16 -8.95
C ASP A 142 -1.67 -3.29 -8.16
N VAL A 143 -2.12 -3.52 -6.92
CA VAL A 143 -1.59 -4.59 -6.06
C VAL A 143 -1.88 -5.97 -6.63
N ALA A 144 -3.09 -6.22 -7.14
CA ALA A 144 -3.45 -7.48 -7.77
C ALA A 144 -2.61 -7.75 -9.03
N ASN A 145 -2.32 -6.71 -9.81
CA ASN A 145 -1.58 -6.80 -11.07
C ASN A 145 -0.07 -6.94 -10.89
N ILE A 146 0.50 -6.71 -9.69
CA ILE A 146 1.91 -7.07 -9.40
C ILE A 146 2.18 -8.56 -9.72
N ALA A 147 1.20 -9.45 -9.54
CA ALA A 147 1.36 -10.87 -9.90
C ALA A 147 1.51 -11.12 -11.40
N LYS A 148 1.11 -10.17 -12.25
CA LYS A 148 1.17 -10.28 -13.73
C LYS A 148 2.39 -9.57 -14.33
N GLY A 149 3.20 -8.88 -13.52
CA GLY A 149 4.21 -7.95 -14.01
C GLY A 149 5.55 -8.01 -13.26
N ILE A 150 6.20 -9.18 -13.27
CA ILE A 150 7.66 -9.28 -13.25
C ILE A 150 8.05 -10.25 -14.36
N ALA A 151 8.30 -9.69 -15.55
CA ALA A 151 9.15 -10.27 -16.58
C ALA A 151 10.38 -9.38 -16.72
#